data_AF-A0A1G0KXY3-F1
#
_entry.id   AF-A0A1G0KXY3-F1
#
_cell.length_a   1.000
_cell.length_b   1.000
_cell.length_c   1.000
_cell.angle_alpha   90.00
_cell.angle_beta   90.00
_cell.angle_gamma   90.00
#
_symmetry.space_group_name_H-M   'P 1'
#
loop_
_entity.id
_entity.type
_entity.pdbx_description
1 polymer ?
#
loop_
_entity_poly.entity_id
_entity_poly.type
_entity_poly.pdbx_seq_one_letter_code
_entity_poly.pdbx_strand_id
1 'polypeptide(L)' 'MNTYKTYAEIDASGRVVLEGLPFRKGTLVEVLLVDQSRHPEERAESWRALMRHVQGLPQSANISDEYIAAEIKQVRNAR' A
#
# COMPACT_ATOMS: atom_id res chain seq x y z
N MET A 1 -0.55 -18.65 2.51
CA MET A 1 -1.43 -17.97 1.53
C MET A 1 -0.73 -18.02 0.18
N ASN A 2 -1.22 -18.83 -0.76
CA ASN A 2 -0.63 -18.87 -2.11
C ASN A 2 -1.17 -17.68 -2.89
N THR A 3 -0.27 -16.74 -3.23
CA THR A 3 -0.63 -15.51 -3.93
C THR A 3 -0.04 -15.57 -5.33
N TYR A 4 -0.88 -15.38 -6.35
CA TYR A 4 -0.45 -15.21 -7.73
C TYR A 4 -0.61 -13.74 -8.11
N LYS A 5 0.45 -13.11 -8.62
CA LYS A 5 0.44 -11.72 -9.05
C LYS A 5 0.72 -11.65 -10.55
N THR A 6 -0.15 -10.95 -11.27
CA THR A 6 0.04 -10.63 -12.69
C THR A 6 -0.30 -9.17 -12.92
N TYR A 7 0.11 -8.63 -14.08
CA TYR A 7 -0.22 -7.28 -14.53
C TYR A 7 -0.97 -7.40 -15.85
N ALA A 8 -2.04 -6.63 -15.98
CA ALA A 8 -2.81 -6.52 -17.20
C ALA A 8 -3.15 -5.05 -17.43
N GLU A 9 -3.12 -4.63 -18.69
CA GLU A 9 -3.52 -3.28 -19.09
C GLU A 9 -5.01 -3.28 -19.44
N ILE A 10 -5.65 -2.14 -19.19
CA ILE A 10 -7.03 -1.90 -19.63
C ILE A 10 -6.97 -1.64 -21.14
N ASP A 11 -7.69 -2.44 -21.93
CA ASP A 11 -7.74 -2.25 -23.38
C ASP A 11 -8.50 -0.96 -23.76
N ALA A 12 -8.46 -0.59 -25.05
CA ALA A 12 -9.13 0.61 -25.56
C ALA A 12 -10.67 0.59 -25.36
N SER A 13 -11.26 -0.58 -25.09
CA SER A 13 -12.68 -0.74 -24.80
C SER A 13 -13.02 -0.65 -23.30
N GLY A 14 -12.02 -0.42 -22.44
CA GLY A 14 -12.19 -0.36 -21.00
C GLY A 14 -12.26 -1.73 -20.32
N ARG A 15 -11.81 -2.80 -20.99
CA ARG A 15 -11.90 -4.18 -20.47
C ARG A 15 -10.54 -4.72 -20.06
N VAL A 16 -10.58 -5.62 -19.08
CA VAL A 16 -9.43 -6.44 -18.65
C VAL A 16 -9.87 -7.90 -18.72
N VAL A 17 -9.08 -8.72 -19.42
CA VAL A 17 -9.31 -10.16 -19.56
C VAL A 17 -8.09 -10.89 -18.98
N LEU A 18 -8.31 -11.73 -17.98
CA LEU A 18 -7.26 -12.56 -17.36
C LEU A 18 -7.42 -14.01 -17.83
N GLU A 19 -6.47 -14.50 -18.62
CA GLU A 19 -6.46 -15.85 -19.18
C GLU A 19 -5.23 -16.66 -18.71
N GLY A 20 -5.31 -17.98 -18.79
CA GLY A 20 -4.20 -18.87 -18.46
C GLY A 20 -3.79 -18.88 -16.98
N LEU A 21 -4.70 -18.50 -16.07
CA LEU A 21 -4.41 -18.45 -14.65
C LEU A 21 -4.13 -19.86 -14.09
N PRO A 22 -3.16 -20.02 -13.17
CA PRO A 22 -2.75 -21.32 -12.62
C PRO A 22 -3.70 -21.86 -11.54
N PHE A 23 -5.00 -21.58 -11.66
CA PHE A 23 -6.02 -22.00 -10.70
C PHE A 23 -6.86 -23.14 -11.27
N ARG A 24 -7.31 -24.04 -10.39
CA ARG A 24 -8.18 -25.14 -10.80
C ARG A 24 -9.61 -24.63 -11.01
N LYS A 25 -10.37 -25.33 -11.86
CA LYS A 25 -11.80 -25.06 -12.06
C LYS A 25 -12.54 -25.11 -10.71
N GLY A 26 -13.36 -24.09 -10.44
CA GLY A 26 -14.14 -23.99 -9.21
C GLY A 26 -13.40 -23.38 -8.01
N THR A 27 -12.13 -22.98 -8.16
CA THR A 27 -11.42 -22.23 -7.12
C THR A 27 -12.02 -20.83 -7.00
N LEU A 28 -12.43 -20.45 -5.79
CA LEU A 28 -12.78 -19.07 -5.46
C LEU A 28 -11.49 -18.24 -5.38
N VAL A 29 -11.42 -17.16 -6.14
CA VAL A 29 -10.27 -16.24 -6.17
C VAL A 29 -10.72 -14.85 -5.76
N GLU A 30 -9.88 -14.18 -4.97
CA GLU A 30 -10.03 -12.75 -4.68
C GLU A 30 -9.22 -11.95 -5.70
N VAL A 31 -9.83 -10.90 -6.26
CA VAL A 31 -9.20 -10.05 -7.27
C VAL A 31 -9.00 -8.65 -6.70
N LEU A 32 -7.74 -8.21 -6.62
CA LEU A 32 -7.37 -6.85 -6.21
C LEU A 32 -6.93 -6.06 -7.45
N LEU A 33 -7.69 -5.02 -7.79
CA LEU A 33 -7.35 -4.07 -8.85
C LEU A 33 -6.64 -2.87 -8.23
N VAL A 34 -5.40 -2.62 -8.65
CA VAL A 34 -4.63 -1.45 -8.20
C VAL A 34 -4.22 -0.65 -9.42
N ASP A 35 -4.69 0.59 -9.46
CA ASP A 35 -4.22 1.56 -10.45
C ASP A 35 -2.73 1.88 -10.19
N GLN A 36 -1.88 1.48 -11.14
CA GLN A 36 -0.43 1.74 -11.11
C GLN A 36 -0.05 2.99 -11.91
N SER A 37 -1.02 3.70 -12.52
CA SER A 37 -0.76 4.92 -13.29
C SER A 37 -0.33 6.09 -12.42
N ARG A 38 -0.67 6.06 -11.11
CA ARG A 38 -0.16 7.04 -10.15
C ARG A 38 1.35 6.90 -10.04
N HIS A 39 2.05 7.92 -10.54
CA HIS A 39 3.50 7.98 -10.49
C HIS A 39 3.98 7.82 -9.03
N PRO A 40 5.11 7.12 -8.80
CA PRO A 40 5.71 7.00 -7.48
C PRO A 40 5.89 8.36 -6.78
N GLU A 41 6.10 9.42 -7.56
CA GLU A 41 6.23 10.80 -7.10
C GLU A 41 4.94 11.37 -6.48
N GLU A 42 3.77 11.12 -7.10
CA GLU A 42 2.47 11.54 -6.56
C GLU A 42 2.16 10.83 -5.24
N ARG A 43 2.55 9.56 -5.15
CA ARG A 43 2.42 8.77 -3.91
C ARG A 43 3.34 9.33 -2.82
N ALA A 44 4.59 9.63 -3.15
CA ALA A 44 5.54 10.20 -2.21
C ALA A 44 5.05 11.56 -1.69
N GLU A 45 4.52 12.41 -2.55
CA GLU A 45 4.01 13.72 -2.14
C GLU A 45 2.73 13.61 -1.29
N SER A 46 1.83 12.70 -1.64
CA SER A 46 0.65 12.40 -0.81
C SER A 46 1.05 11.94 0.60
N TRP A 47 2.08 11.10 0.71
CA TRP A 47 2.63 10.69 2.00
C TRP A 47 3.27 11.83 2.76
N ARG A 48 4.07 12.69 2.10
CA ARG A 48 4.66 13.87 2.75
C ARG A 48 3.58 14.84 3.24
N ALA A 49 2.52 15.05 2.46
CA ALA A 49 1.39 15.89 2.84
C ALA A 49 0.68 15.34 4.08
N LEU A 50 0.43 14.03 4.13
CA LEU A 50 -0.14 13.38 5.31
C LEU A 50 0.75 13.54 6.54
N MET A 51 2.05 13.29 6.42
CA MET A 51 2.99 13.43 7.55
C MET A 51 3.05 14.87 8.05
N ARG A 52 3.11 15.87 7.15
CA ARG A 52 3.03 17.29 7.53
C ARG A 52 1.74 17.63 8.26
N HIS A 53 0.61 17.09 7.80
CA HIS A 53 -0.68 17.30 8.47
C HIS A 53 -0.69 16.71 9.88
N VAL A 54 -0.25 15.46 10.05
CA VAL A 54 -0.17 14.80 11.36
C VAL A 54 0.78 15.56 12.29
N GLN A 55 1.97 15.94 11.83
CA GLN A 55 2.93 16.72 12.63
C GLN A 55 2.41 18.11 13.04
N GLY A 56 1.50 18.69 12.26
CA GLY A 56 0.86 19.97 12.57
C GLY A 56 -0.27 19.88 13.60
N LEU A 57 -0.68 18.68 14.04
CA LEU A 57 -1.72 18.51 15.04
C LEU A 57 -1.23 18.91 16.45
N PRO A 58 -2.06 19.58 17.28
CA PRO A 58 -1.67 19.96 18.64
C PRO A 58 -1.21 18.78 19.51
N GLN A 59 -1.80 17.60 19.30
CA GLN A 59 -1.43 16.39 20.03
C GLN A 59 -0.01 15.92 19.71
N SER A 60 0.50 16.24 18.51
CA SER A 60 1.85 15.87 18.07
C SER A 60 2.93 16.74 18.68
N ALA A 61 2.61 17.95 19.14
CA ALA A 61 3.58 18.88 19.73
C ALA A 61 4.26 18.34 21.01
N ASN A 62 3.62 17.39 21.69
CA ASN A 62 4.12 16.80 22.94
C ASN A 62 4.86 15.47 22.73
N ILE A 63 5.03 15.02 21.48
CA ILE A 63 5.71 13.77 21.15
C ILE A 63 7.15 14.10 20.77
N SER A 64 8.12 13.68 21.59
CA SER A 64 9.54 13.91 21.30
C SER A 64 10.14 12.84 20.40
N ASP A 65 11.22 13.17 19.70
CA ASP A 65 11.93 12.22 18.84
C ASP A 65 12.52 11.05 19.64
N GLU A 66 12.95 11.29 20.88
CA GLU A 66 13.45 10.23 21.77
C GLU A 66 12.36 9.24 22.15
N TYR A 67 11.14 9.74 22.39
CA TYR A 67 9.98 8.89 22.67
C TYR A 67 9.64 8.01 21.46
N ILE A 68 9.60 8.59 20.26
CA ILE A 68 9.36 7.87 19.01
C ILE A 68 10.44 6.79 18.79
N ALA A 69 11.71 7.15 18.99
CA ALA A 69 12.82 6.22 18.81
C ALA A 69 12.76 5.04 19.81
N ALA A 70 12.38 5.30 21.06
CA ALA A 70 12.19 4.27 22.07
C ALA A 70 11.06 3.31 21.71
N GLU A 71 9.91 3.83 21.25
CA GLU A 71 8.77 3.03 20.81
C GLU A 71 9.13 2.13 19.62
N ILE A 72 9.78 2.70 18.59
CA ILE A 72 10.22 1.93 17.41
C ILE A 72 11.17 0.81 17.82
N LYS A 73 12.12 1.10 18.70
CA LYS A 73 13.08 0.10 19.21
C LYS A 73 12.36 -1.03 19.95
N GLN A 74 11.36 -0.70 20.77
CA GLN A 74 10.56 -1.68 21.50
C GLN A 74 9.80 -2.61 20.54
N VAL A 75 9.12 -2.06 19.53
CA VAL A 75 8.33 -2.86 18.58
C VAL A 75 9.23 -3.70 17.66
N ARG A 76 10.37 -3.17 17.21
CA ARG A 76 11.30 -3.91 16.35
C ARG A 76 12.04 -5.04 17.06
N ASN A 77 12.36 -4.86 18.35
CA ASN A 77 13.02 -5.90 19.15
C ASN A 77 12.05 -6.95 19.70
N ALA A 78 10.73 -6.73 19.60
CA ALA A 78 9.69 -7.69 19.97
C ALA A 78 9.27 -8.63 18.82
N ARG A 79 9.91 -8.53 17.65
CA ARG A 79 9.75 -9.42 16.49
C ARG A 79 10.98 -10.32 16.36
#